data_AF-M8DD48-F1
#
_entry.id   AF-M8DD48-F1
#
_cell.length_a   1.000
_cell.length_b   1.000
_cell.length_c   1.000
_cell.angle_alpha   90.00
_cell.angle_beta   90.00
_cell.angle_gamma   90.00
#
_symmetry.space_group_name_H-M   'P 1'
#
loop_
_entity.id
_entity.type
_entity.pdbx_description
1 polymer ?
#
loop_
_entity_poly.entity_id
_entity_poly.type
_entity_poly.pdbx_seq_one_letter_code
_entity_poly.pdbx_strand_id
1 'polypeptide(L)'
;MSKLEKYLAKAQESVQRRTGTVTIDGDEWSVRELTMPENRQCFRLAEDDNGRFDTFRYNDVRIVKATEHDFPWNNKELLLAYKAKDKYDLPVKLFAHNQAGYQALLDKVNEVNSKVKTEQEVVNELKNSSEPTEKQATSVGHFSTDEGDQPIS
;
A
#
# COMPACT_ATOMS: atom_id res chain seq x y z
N MET A 1 -29.77 0.08 -11.37
CA MET A 1 -28.67 1.02 -11.08
C MET A 1 -27.91 1.28 -12.36
N SER A 2 -27.81 2.54 -12.79
CA SER A 2 -27.07 2.93 -13.98
C SER A 2 -25.56 2.75 -13.78
N LYS A 3 -24.79 2.69 -14.88
CA LYS A 3 -23.33 2.63 -14.79
C LYS A 3 -22.77 3.83 -14.02
N LEU A 4 -23.35 5.02 -14.21
CA LEU A 4 -22.93 6.24 -13.51
C LEU A 4 -23.16 6.15 -12.00
N GLU A 5 -24.34 5.71 -11.57
CA GLU A 5 -24.67 5.52 -10.15
C GLU A 5 -23.71 4.56 -9.45
N LYS A 6 -23.33 3.46 -10.12
CA LYS A 6 -22.35 2.49 -9.59
C LYS A 6 -20.97 3.13 -9.36
N TYR A 7 -20.49 3.93 -10.31
CA TYR A 7 -19.18 4.58 -10.17
C TYR A 7 -19.20 5.74 -9.17
N LEU A 8 -20.30 6.47 -9.06
CA LEU A 8 -20.47 7.52 -8.05
C LEU A 8 -20.52 6.93 -6.64
N ALA A 9 -21.25 5.83 -6.43
CA ALA A 9 -21.25 5.12 -5.16
C ALA A 9 -19.84 4.66 -4.76
N LYS A 10 -19.09 4.06 -5.72
CA LYS A 10 -17.70 3.64 -5.49
C LYS A 10 -16.74 4.81 -5.24
N ALA A 11 -17.00 5.98 -5.82
CA ALA A 11 -16.18 7.18 -5.59
C ALA A 11 -16.41 7.81 -4.20
N GLN A 12 -17.55 7.53 -3.57
CA GLN A 12 -17.90 8.01 -2.23
C GLN A 12 -17.40 7.09 -1.11
N GLU A 13 -16.99 5.86 -1.42
CA GLU A 13 -16.36 4.96 -0.47
C GLU A 13 -15.00 5.53 -0.03
N SER A 14 -14.76 5.56 1.29
CA SER A 14 -13.46 5.94 1.82
C SER A 14 -12.40 4.92 1.41
N VAL A 15 -11.50 5.30 0.50
CA VAL A 15 -10.38 4.45 0.10
C VAL A 15 -9.35 4.44 1.23
N GLN A 16 -9.29 3.33 1.97
CA GLN A 16 -8.19 3.09 2.89
C GLN A 16 -6.90 2.92 2.07
N ARG A 17 -5.93 3.81 2.33
CA ARG A 17 -4.61 3.77 1.70
C ARG A 17 -3.75 2.75 2.43
N ARG A 18 -2.95 1.97 1.69
CA ARG A 18 -1.93 1.12 2.35
C ARG A 18 -0.95 2.01 3.11
N THR A 19 -0.48 1.52 4.24
CA THR A 19 0.56 2.15 5.05
C THR A 19 1.65 1.14 5.38
N GLY A 20 2.83 1.64 5.72
CA GLY A 20 3.92 0.85 6.26
C GLY A 20 4.80 1.74 7.13
N THR A 21 5.56 1.13 8.03
CA THR A 21 6.51 1.85 8.87
C THR A 21 7.94 1.39 8.62
N VAL A 22 8.90 2.26 8.92
CA VAL A 22 10.33 1.95 8.91
C VAL A 22 11.01 2.71 10.04
N THR A 23 11.89 2.05 10.79
CA THR A 23 12.66 2.68 11.86
C THR A 23 14.00 3.18 11.32
N ILE A 24 14.31 4.45 11.56
CA ILE A 24 15.55 5.09 11.14
C ILE A 24 16.09 5.88 12.34
N ASP A 25 17.33 5.59 12.76
CA ASP A 25 17.98 6.22 13.92
C ASP A 25 17.18 6.16 15.23
N GLY A 26 16.31 5.15 15.37
CA GLY A 26 15.44 4.96 16.54
C GLY A 26 14.07 5.61 16.41
N ASP A 27 13.84 6.45 15.40
CA ASP A 27 12.56 7.06 15.10
C ASP A 27 11.75 6.20 14.12
N GLU A 28 10.47 6.02 14.38
CA GLU A 28 9.55 5.35 13.46
C GLU A 28 8.98 6.33 12.45
N TRP A 29 9.09 6.01 11.16
CA TRP A 29 8.54 6.79 10.05
C TRP A 29 7.33 6.10 9.46
N SER A 30 6.21 6.82 9.36
CA SER A 30 4.99 6.34 8.72
C SER A 30 4.93 6.72 7.24
N VAL A 31 4.80 5.71 6.38
CA VAL A 31 4.68 5.84 4.93
C VAL A 31 3.29 5.42 4.49
N ARG A 32 2.64 6.22 3.63
CA ARG A 32 1.34 5.89 3.02
C ARG A 32 1.41 5.77 1.51
N GLU A 33 0.47 5.02 0.97
CA GLU A 33 0.25 4.91 -0.47
C GLU A 33 -0.10 6.29 -1.06
N LEU A 34 0.52 6.57 -2.19
CA LEU A 34 0.24 7.72 -3.03
C LEU A 34 -0.92 7.39 -3.95
N THR A 35 -1.89 8.28 -3.99
CA THR A 35 -2.96 8.25 -4.97
C THR A 35 -2.44 8.51 -6.38
N MET A 36 -3.23 8.16 -7.40
CA MET A 36 -2.86 8.45 -8.79
C MET A 36 -2.59 9.95 -9.05
N PRO A 37 -3.39 10.91 -8.53
CA PRO A 37 -3.07 12.34 -8.65
C PRO A 37 -1.77 12.75 -7.96
N GLU A 38 -1.49 12.22 -6.76
CA GLU A 38 -0.24 12.49 -6.04
C GLU A 38 0.97 11.95 -6.83
N ASN A 39 0.88 10.74 -7.38
CA ASN A 39 1.92 10.18 -8.24
C ASN A 39 2.17 11.05 -9.48
N ARG A 40 1.10 11.50 -10.18
CA ARG A 40 1.24 12.43 -11.31
C ARG A 40 1.86 13.76 -10.89
N GLN A 41 1.57 14.25 -9.69
CA GLN A 41 2.21 15.44 -9.16
C GLN A 41 3.70 15.20 -8.91
N CYS A 42 4.10 14.02 -8.44
CA CYS A 42 5.51 13.67 -8.28
C CYS A 42 6.26 13.74 -9.61
N PHE A 43 5.68 13.20 -10.69
CA PHE A 43 6.26 13.31 -12.04
C PHE A 43 6.43 14.76 -12.47
N ARG A 44 5.37 15.57 -12.37
CA ARG A 44 5.42 16.99 -12.78
C ARG A 44 6.42 17.83 -11.98
N LEU A 45 6.62 17.54 -10.69
CA LEU A 45 7.57 18.26 -9.84
C LEU A 45 9.02 17.83 -10.05
N ALA A 46 9.23 16.71 -10.75
CA ALA A 46 10.54 16.20 -11.11
C ALA A 46 10.97 16.60 -12.52
N GLU A 47 10.08 17.21 -13.31
CA GLU A 47 10.39 17.77 -14.61
C GLU A 47 10.82 19.23 -14.46
N ASP A 48 11.94 19.61 -15.11
CA ASP A 48 12.35 21.00 -15.21
C ASP A 48 11.55 21.77 -16.29
N ASP A 49 11.78 23.08 -16.41
CA ASP A 49 11.09 23.94 -17.40
C ASP A 49 11.36 23.53 -18.86
N ASN A 50 12.38 22.70 -19.11
CA ASN A 50 12.72 22.17 -20.43
C ASN A 50 12.13 20.75 -20.65
N GLY A 51 11.34 20.24 -19.71
CA GLY A 51 10.76 18.90 -19.75
C GLY A 51 11.75 17.77 -19.48
N ARG A 52 12.91 18.07 -18.87
CA ARG A 52 13.88 17.03 -18.47
C ARG A 52 13.50 16.48 -17.10
N PHE A 53 13.41 15.16 -17.03
CA PHE A 53 13.04 14.45 -15.81
C PHE A 53 14.26 14.17 -14.92
N ASP A 54 14.19 14.60 -13.66
CA ASP A 54 15.18 14.33 -12.63
C ASP A 54 14.70 13.20 -11.70
N THR A 55 15.36 12.05 -11.79
CA THR A 55 15.01 10.87 -11.00
C THR A 55 15.29 11.05 -9.50
N PHE A 56 16.31 11.82 -9.12
CA PHE A 56 16.61 12.10 -7.71
C PHE A 56 15.54 13.00 -7.12
N ARG A 57 15.20 14.08 -7.84
CA ARG A 57 14.10 14.97 -7.49
C ARG A 57 12.78 14.20 -7.34
N TYR A 58 12.51 13.27 -8.25
CA TYR A 58 11.32 12.42 -8.19
C TYR A 58 11.24 11.59 -6.91
N ASN A 59 12.35 10.97 -6.50
CA ASN A 59 12.42 10.19 -5.27
C ASN A 59 12.19 11.07 -4.03
N ASP A 60 12.80 12.24 -3.98
CA ASP A 60 12.60 13.20 -2.88
C ASP A 60 11.14 13.64 -2.78
N VAL A 61 10.49 13.95 -3.91
CA VAL A 61 9.07 14.32 -3.92
C VAL A 61 8.20 13.18 -3.41
N ARG A 62 8.51 11.93 -3.81
CA ARG A 62 7.75 10.75 -3.36
C ARG A 62 7.90 10.52 -1.87
N ILE A 63 9.11 10.64 -1.32
CA ILE A 63 9.36 10.55 0.12
C ILE A 63 8.47 11.56 0.85
N VAL A 64 8.55 12.84 0.46
CA VAL A 64 7.75 13.90 1.10
C VAL A 64 6.26 13.60 1.01
N LYS A 65 5.75 13.29 -0.19
CA LYS A 65 4.32 13.06 -0.39
C LYS A 65 3.79 11.85 0.38
N ALA A 66 4.62 10.81 0.52
CA ALA A 66 4.23 9.59 1.18
C ALA A 66 4.35 9.69 2.71
N THR A 67 4.97 10.73 3.25
CA THR A 67 5.21 10.90 4.70
C THR A 67 4.74 12.25 5.24
N GLU A 68 4.19 13.15 4.41
CA GLU A 68 3.73 14.48 4.85
C GLU A 68 2.52 14.47 5.80
N HIS A 69 1.89 13.31 6.01
CA HIS A 69 0.89 13.13 7.07
C HIS A 69 1.52 12.91 8.46
N ASP A 70 2.80 12.56 8.51
CA ASP A 70 3.53 12.13 9.72
C ASP A 70 4.69 13.08 10.05
N PHE A 71 5.39 13.58 9.03
CA PHE A 71 6.54 14.47 9.19
C PHE A 71 6.30 15.87 8.60
N PRO A 72 6.63 16.97 9.32
CA PRO A 72 6.32 18.33 8.90
C PRO A 72 7.36 18.88 7.91
N TRP A 73 7.44 18.30 6.70
CA TRP A 73 8.42 18.68 5.66
C TRP A 73 8.44 20.16 5.29
N ASN A 74 7.34 20.89 5.50
CA ASN A 74 7.22 22.31 5.19
C ASN A 74 7.40 23.24 6.41
N ASN A 75 7.93 22.73 7.52
CA ASN A 75 8.24 23.55 8.69
C ASN A 75 9.36 24.57 8.34
N LYS A 76 9.08 25.86 8.56
CA LYS A 76 9.99 26.95 8.16
C LYS A 76 11.33 26.91 8.88
N GLU A 77 11.34 26.55 10.16
CA GLU A 77 12.57 26.48 10.96
C GLU A 77 13.43 25.31 10.48
N LEU A 78 12.81 24.18 10.17
CA LEU A 78 13.49 23.01 9.61
C LEU A 78 14.12 23.32 8.26
N LEU A 79 13.37 23.96 7.35
CA LEU A 79 13.91 24.37 6.05
C LEU A 79 15.10 25.33 6.20
N LEU A 80 15.01 26.29 7.13
CA LEU A 80 16.10 27.23 7.40
C LEU A 80 17.34 26.52 7.96
N ALA A 81 17.16 25.62 8.94
CA ALA A 81 18.24 24.89 9.59
C ALA A 81 19.06 24.06 8.58
N TYR A 82 18.37 23.41 7.64
CA TYR A 82 19.00 22.60 6.60
C TYR A 82 19.37 23.39 5.33
N LYS A 83 19.08 24.71 5.29
CA LYS A 83 19.23 25.56 4.11
C LYS A 83 18.55 24.95 2.88
N ALA A 84 17.36 24.39 3.08
CA ALA A 84 16.55 23.79 2.04
C ALA A 84 15.72 24.86 1.33
N LYS A 85 15.69 24.84 0.00
CA LYS A 85 14.91 25.81 -0.81
C LYS A 85 13.41 25.62 -0.62
N ASP A 86 12.98 24.37 -0.58
CA ASP A 86 11.60 23.97 -0.37
C ASP A 86 11.56 22.62 0.35
N LYS A 87 10.34 22.16 0.67
CA LYS A 87 10.12 20.89 1.38
C LYS A 87 10.65 19.66 0.68
N TYR A 88 10.89 19.73 -0.63
CA TYR A 88 11.34 18.60 -1.42
C TYR A 88 12.85 18.61 -1.70
N ASP A 89 13.53 19.71 -1.41
CA ASP A 89 15.00 19.77 -1.30
C ASP A 89 15.46 19.24 0.08
N LEU A 90 14.54 19.15 1.04
CA LEU A 90 14.84 18.73 2.40
C LEU A 90 15.26 17.25 2.56
N PRO A 91 14.67 16.24 1.87
CA PRO A 91 15.03 14.83 2.10
C PRO A 91 16.53 14.55 1.94
N VAL A 92 17.13 14.96 0.82
CA VAL A 92 18.57 14.75 0.58
C VAL A 92 19.45 15.47 1.60
N LYS A 93 19.00 16.62 2.13
CA LYS A 93 19.71 17.39 3.16
C LYS A 93 19.57 16.78 4.55
N LEU A 94 18.37 16.33 4.90
CA LEU A 94 18.05 15.70 6.18
C LEU A 94 18.89 14.42 6.37
N PHE A 95 19.04 13.64 5.29
CA PHE A 95 19.79 12.39 5.30
C PHE A 95 21.23 12.51 4.78
N ALA A 96 21.80 13.73 4.70
CA ALA A 96 23.14 13.95 4.13
C ALA A 96 24.24 13.14 4.84
N HIS A 97 24.06 12.84 6.13
CA HIS A 97 24.96 12.02 6.94
C HIS A 97 24.40 10.63 7.26
N ASN A 98 23.24 10.26 6.70
CA ASN A 98 22.61 8.96 6.88
C ASN A 98 21.98 8.46 5.57
N GLN A 99 22.84 8.08 4.62
CA GLN A 99 22.41 7.55 3.32
C GLN A 99 21.62 6.24 3.46
N ALA A 100 21.94 5.42 4.46
CA ALA A 100 21.21 4.17 4.73
C ALA A 100 19.75 4.47 5.16
N GLY A 101 19.55 5.48 6.01
CA GLY A 101 18.23 5.97 6.40
C GLY A 101 17.42 6.49 5.21
N TYR A 102 18.04 7.29 4.34
CA TYR A 102 17.39 7.74 3.10
C TYR A 102 16.90 6.56 2.26
N GLN A 103 17.79 5.58 2.03
CA GLN A 103 17.48 4.42 1.20
C GLN A 103 16.38 3.57 1.84
N ALA A 104 16.44 3.32 3.15
CA ALA A 104 15.40 2.57 3.86
C ALA A 104 14.02 3.25 3.76
N LEU A 105 13.96 4.57 3.85
CA LEU A 105 12.73 5.32 3.66
C LEU A 105 12.22 5.22 2.23
N LEU A 106 13.10 5.38 1.24
CA LEU A 106 12.74 5.25 -0.18
C LEU A 106 12.26 3.84 -0.52
N ASP A 107 12.90 2.81 0.02
CA ASP A 107 12.51 1.42 -0.18
C ASP A 107 11.14 1.15 0.42
N LYS A 108 10.83 1.68 1.61
CA LYS A 108 9.49 1.58 2.18
C LYS A 108 8.45 2.33 1.32
N VAL A 109 8.80 3.50 0.79
CA VAL A 109 7.97 4.23 -0.18
C VAL A 109 7.74 3.41 -1.44
N ASN A 110 8.74 2.70 -1.94
CA ASN A 110 8.60 1.80 -3.09
C ASN A 110 7.71 0.60 -2.79
N GLU A 111 7.92 -0.07 -1.66
CA GLU A 111 7.12 -1.21 -1.21
C GLU A 111 5.63 -0.85 -1.11
N VAL A 112 5.30 0.20 -0.35
CA VAL A 112 3.92 0.63 -0.12
C VAL A 112 3.23 1.04 -1.44
N ASN A 113 3.99 1.60 -2.39
CA ASN A 113 3.47 2.06 -3.68
C ASN A 113 3.62 1.04 -4.82
N SER A 114 4.23 -0.12 -4.57
CA SER A 114 4.32 -1.19 -5.56
C SER A 114 2.93 -1.82 -5.75
N LYS A 115 2.48 -1.92 -7.01
CA LYS A 115 1.18 -2.50 -7.36
C LYS A 115 1.25 -4.02 -7.61
N VAL A 116 2.26 -4.70 -7.08
CA VAL A 116 2.41 -6.14 -7.31
C VAL A 116 1.76 -6.89 -6.16
N LYS A 117 0.47 -7.20 -6.32
CA LYS A 117 -0.01 -8.46 -5.75
C LYS A 117 0.62 -9.55 -6.62
N THR A 118 1.33 -10.47 -6.00
CA THR A 118 1.79 -11.69 -6.67
C THR A 118 0.59 -12.41 -7.28
N GLU A 119 0.78 -13.16 -8.37
CA GLU A 119 -0.30 -13.97 -8.95
C GLU A 119 -0.97 -14.87 -7.89
N GLN A 120 -0.19 -15.33 -6.91
CA GLN A 120 -0.66 -16.13 -5.79
C GLN A 120 -1.60 -15.35 -4.85
N GLU A 121 -1.33 -14.09 -4.55
CA GLU A 121 -2.20 -13.24 -3.73
C GLU A 121 -3.52 -12.94 -4.44
N VAL A 122 -3.49 -12.74 -5.77
CA VAL A 122 -4.70 -12.59 -6.58
C VAL A 122 -5.52 -13.88 -6.57
N VAL A 123 -4.87 -15.04 -6.72
CA VAL A 123 -5.53 -16.35 -6.67
C VAL A 123 -6.14 -16.64 -5.29
N ASN A 124 -5.45 -16.29 -4.21
CA ASN A 124 -5.93 -16.53 -2.85
C ASN A 124 -7.16 -15.66 -2.51
N GLU A 125 -7.17 -14.40 -2.94
CA GLU A 125 -8.36 -13.53 -2.79
C GLU A 125 -9.55 -14.03 -3.61
N LEU A 126 -9.32 -14.56 -4.81
CA LEU A 126 -10.38 -15.15 -5.63
C LEU A 126 -10.96 -16.43 -5.03
N LYS A 127 -10.12 -17.29 -4.43
CA LYS A 127 -10.58 -18.49 -3.71
C LYS A 127 -11.42 -18.13 -2.48
N ASN A 128 -10.93 -17.21 -1.66
CA ASN A 128 -11.61 -16.80 -0.43
C ASN A 128 -12.89 -15.96 -0.67
N SER A 129 -13.05 -15.37 -1.85
CA SER A 129 -14.28 -14.65 -2.24
C SER A 129 -15.29 -15.51 -3.00
N SER A 130 -14.93 -16.75 -3.33
CA SER A 130 -15.77 -17.67 -4.13
C SER A 130 -16.24 -18.91 -3.36
N GLU A 131 -15.97 -19.03 -2.05
CA GLU A 131 -16.52 -20.13 -1.26
C GLU A 131 -18.04 -19.96 -1.08
N PRO A 132 -18.88 -20.90 -1.55
CA PRO A 132 -20.28 -20.92 -1.20
C PRO A 132 -20.40 -21.37 0.27
N THR A 133 -21.24 -20.68 1.02
CA THR A 133 -21.70 -21.11 2.35
C THR A 133 -22.56 -22.38 2.21
N GLU A 134 -21.94 -23.53 1.98
CA GLU A 134 -22.64 -24.82 1.97
C GLU A 134 -22.78 -25.37 3.39
N LYS A 135 -23.95 -25.03 3.92
CA LYS A 135 -24.70 -25.68 5.00
C LYS A 135 -24.41 -27.18 5.09
N GLN A 136 -23.77 -27.62 6.18
CA GLN A 136 -23.95 -28.99 6.65
C GLN A 136 -25.23 -29.05 7.48
N ALA A 137 -26.33 -29.42 6.82
CA ALA A 137 -27.54 -29.87 7.47
C ALA A 137 -27.59 -31.41 7.45
N THR A 138 -27.79 -31.98 8.64
CA THR A 138 -28.45 -33.27 8.93
C THR A 138 -27.83 -34.56 8.37
N SER A 139 -27.05 -35.23 9.21
CA SER A 139 -27.01 -36.71 9.24
C SER A 139 -27.97 -37.17 10.34
N VAL A 140 -29.18 -37.60 9.94
CA VAL A 140 -30.13 -38.29 10.80
C VAL A 140 -30.32 -39.70 10.24
N GLY A 141 -29.82 -40.67 11.00
CA GLY A 141 -30.35 -42.02 11.20
C GLY A 141 -30.92 -42.81 10.02
N HIS A 142 -30.23 -43.89 9.66
CA HIS A 142 -30.93 -45.13 9.32
C HIS A 142 -30.28 -46.31 10.05
N PHE A 143 -30.94 -46.72 11.14
CA PHE A 143 -30.77 -48.00 11.81
C PHE A 143 -31.65 -49.00 11.07
N SER A 144 -31.08 -50.10 10.58
CA SER A 144 -31.80 -51.33 10.26
C SER A 144 -30.86 -52.50 10.52
N THR A 145 -31.03 -53.09 11.70
CA THR A 145 -30.67 -54.47 12.01
C THR A 145 -31.75 -55.38 11.42
N ASP A 146 -31.37 -56.39 10.64
CA ASP A 146 -31.99 -57.71 10.84
C ASP A 146 -31.06 -58.84 10.36
N GLU A 147 -31.11 -59.93 11.12
CA GLU A 147 -30.24 -61.10 11.12
C GLU A 147 -30.56 -62.07 9.96
N GLY A 148 -29.63 -62.98 9.65
CA GLY A 148 -29.99 -64.19 8.90
C GLY A 148 -28.86 -64.92 8.17
N ASP A 149 -28.24 -65.87 8.87
CA ASP A 149 -27.74 -67.18 8.40
C ASP A 149 -26.54 -67.32 7.41
N GLN A 150 -25.51 -67.98 7.93
CA GLN A 150 -24.49 -68.81 7.26
C GLN A 150 -25.14 -70.01 6.50
N PRO A 151 -24.45 -70.92 5.74
CA PRO A 151 -23.01 -71.26 5.79
C PRO A 151 -22.36 -71.70 4.45
N ILE A 152 -21.18 -72.36 4.58
CA ILE A 152 -20.47 -73.33 3.71
C ILE A 152 -19.82 -72.80 2.40
N SER A 153 -18.56 -73.07 2.06
CA SER A 153 -17.53 -74.04 2.50
C SER A 153 -16.12 -73.46 2.36
#